data_AF-A0A350CKG1-F1
#
_entry.id   AF-A0A350CKG1-F1
#
_cell.length_a   1.000
_cell.length_b   1.000
_cell.length_c   1.000
_cell.angle_alpha   90.00
_cell.angle_beta   90.00
_cell.angle_gamma   90.00
#
_symmetry.space_group_name_H-M   'P 1'
#
loop_
_entity.id
_entity.type
_entity.pdbx_description
1 polymer ?
#
loop_
_entity_poly.entity_id
_entity_poly.type
_entity_poly.pdbx_seq_one_letter_code
_entity_poly.pdbx_strand_id
1 'polypeptide(L)'
;MSDTESFRREVRQWLEQNCPPSMRTPIVPDEMVWGGSQVQFRSEDQRLWFERMRERGWFAPGWPRAYGGGGLGPKKARIVQQEKGRPRR
;
A
#
# COMPACT_ATOMS: atom_id res chain seq x y z
N MET A 1 -21.77 9.50 -8.89
CA MET A 1 -20.78 8.61 -8.24
C MET A 1 -20.02 9.44 -7.21
N SER A 2 -19.96 9.00 -5.95
CA SER A 2 -19.28 9.78 -4.89
C SER A 2 -17.76 9.80 -5.10
N ASP A 3 -17.07 10.93 -4.85
CA ASP A 3 -15.59 11.07 -4.93
C ASP A 3 -14.87 9.90 -4.24
N THR A 4 -15.41 9.44 -3.11
CA THR A 4 -14.91 8.31 -2.35
C THR A 4 -15.05 6.95 -3.05
N GLU A 5 -16.09 6.73 -3.85
CA GLU A 5 -16.23 5.48 -4.62
C GLU A 5 -15.33 5.43 -5.84
N SER A 6 -15.14 6.57 -6.50
CA SER A 6 -14.17 6.69 -7.60
C SER A 6 -12.76 6.44 -7.08
N PHE A 7 -12.39 7.06 -5.95
CA PHE A 7 -11.11 6.82 -5.29
C PHE A 7 -10.93 5.37 -4.86
N ARG A 8 -11.98 4.72 -4.32
CA ARG A 8 -11.92 3.29 -3.97
C ARG A 8 -11.63 2.43 -5.19
N ARG A 9 -12.26 2.69 -6.34
CA ARG A 9 -12.00 1.97 -7.59
C ARG A 9 -10.57 2.19 -8.08
N GLU A 10 -10.09 3.43 -8.05
CA GLU A 10 -8.72 3.77 -8.42
C GLU A 10 -7.70 3.02 -7.55
N VAL A 11 -7.90 3.05 -6.22
CA VAL A 11 -7.03 2.34 -5.27
C VAL A 11 -7.03 0.84 -5.57
N ARG A 12 -8.21 0.24 -5.80
CA ARG A 12 -8.31 -1.18 -6.15
C ARG A 12 -7.57 -1.51 -7.43
N GLN A 13 -7.84 -0.77 -8.50
CA GLN A 13 -7.25 -1.02 -9.80
C GLN A 13 -5.72 -0.86 -9.75
N TRP A 14 -5.25 0.14 -8.99
CA TRP A 14 -3.83 0.30 -8.75
C TRP A 14 -3.23 -0.87 -7.98
N LEU A 15 -3.88 -1.32 -6.90
CA LEU A 15 -3.42 -2.49 -6.13
C LEU A 15 -3.39 -3.75 -7.00
N GLU A 16 -4.36 -3.96 -7.88
CA GLU A 16 -4.41 -5.13 -8.77
C GLU A 16 -3.30 -5.11 -9.82
N GLN A 17 -3.02 -3.93 -10.40
CA GLN A 17 -1.96 -3.73 -11.39
C GLN A 17 -0.55 -3.77 -10.77
N ASN A 18 -0.40 -3.31 -9.53
CA ASN A 18 0.91 -3.06 -8.92
C ASN A 18 1.30 -4.10 -7.86
N CYS A 19 0.36 -4.86 -7.29
CA CYS A 19 0.64 -5.89 -6.30
C CYS A 19 0.98 -7.22 -7.01
N PRO A 20 2.24 -7.68 -6.91
CA PRO A 20 2.63 -8.96 -7.49
C PRO A 20 1.84 -10.12 -6.85
N PRO A 21 1.51 -11.18 -7.61
CA PRO A 21 0.77 -12.34 -7.09
C PRO A 21 1.47 -12.98 -5.89
N SER A 22 2.81 -12.95 -5.88
CA SER A 22 3.70 -13.38 -4.79
C SER A 22 3.47 -12.63 -3.46
N MET A 23 2.88 -11.44 -3.50
CA MET A 23 2.60 -10.56 -2.34
C MET A 23 1.10 -10.47 -2.02
N ARG A 24 0.24 -11.26 -2.71
CA ARG A 24 -1.21 -11.34 -2.42
C ARG A 24 -1.54 -12.27 -1.26
N THR A 25 -0.55 -13.01 -0.76
CA THR A 25 -0.65 -13.79 0.48
C THR A 25 -0.61 -12.86 1.70
N PRO A 26 -1.26 -13.23 2.82
CA PRO A 26 -1.12 -12.47 4.05
C PRO A 26 0.36 -12.39 4.43
N ILE A 27 0.85 -11.16 4.59
CA ILE A 27 2.22 -10.88 5.07
C ILE A 27 2.39 -11.65 6.37
N VAL A 28 3.29 -12.64 6.37
CA VAL A 28 3.69 -13.27 7.63
C VAL A 28 4.44 -12.22 8.45
N PRO A 29 4.37 -12.23 9.80
CA PRO A 29 5.12 -11.28 10.63
C PRO A 29 6.62 -11.24 10.29
N ASP A 30 7.15 -12.35 9.78
CA ASP A 30 8.53 -12.54 9.31
C ASP A 30 8.87 -11.77 8.00
N GLU A 31 7.86 -11.30 7.27
CA GLU A 31 7.95 -10.45 6.08
C GLU A 31 7.65 -8.97 6.39
N MET A 32 7.36 -8.64 7.66
CA MET A 32 7.30 -7.24 8.09
C MET A 32 8.69 -6.65 8.03
N VAL A 33 8.91 -5.83 7.00
CA VAL A 33 10.01 -4.89 6.95
C VAL A 33 9.79 -3.85 8.06
N TRP A 34 10.26 -4.17 9.26
CA TRP A 34 10.42 -3.19 10.31
C TRP A 34 11.51 -2.22 9.87
N GLY A 35 11.32 -0.93 10.17
CA GLY A 35 12.28 0.15 9.91
C GLY A 35 13.57 0.01 10.73
N GLY A 36 14.24 -1.12 10.64
CA GLY A 36 15.64 -1.32 10.98
C GLY A 36 16.48 -1.10 9.72
N SER A 37 17.73 -0.70 9.92
CA SER A 37 18.65 -0.19 8.89
C SER A 37 19.00 -1.16 7.72
N GLN A 38 18.35 -2.33 7.63
CA GLN A 38 18.56 -3.36 6.61
C GLN A 38 17.21 -3.97 6.21
N VAL A 39 16.54 -3.38 5.21
CA VAL A 39 15.39 -4.01 4.57
C VAL A 39 15.88 -5.18 3.71
N GLN A 40 15.68 -6.40 4.16
CA GLN A 40 15.97 -7.59 3.35
C GLN A 40 14.76 -7.94 2.50
N PHE A 41 14.87 -7.69 1.20
CA PHE A 41 13.89 -8.14 0.23
C PHE A 41 14.20 -9.59 -0.15
N ARG A 42 13.24 -10.51 0.05
CA ARG A 42 13.36 -11.91 -0.35
C ARG A 42 13.23 -12.11 -1.86
N SER A 43 12.55 -11.20 -2.54
CA SER A 43 12.35 -11.23 -4.00
C SER A 43 12.33 -9.81 -4.58
N GLU A 44 12.68 -9.68 -5.86
CA GLU A 44 12.54 -8.41 -6.60
C GLU A 44 11.10 -7.88 -6.58
N ASP A 45 10.11 -8.77 -6.61
CA ASP A 45 8.69 -8.44 -6.41
C ASP A 45 8.42 -7.72 -5.09
N GLN A 46 9.08 -8.12 -4.00
CA GLN A 46 8.92 -7.50 -2.68
C GLN A 46 9.53 -6.10 -2.67
N ARG A 47 10.71 -5.95 -3.29
CA ARG A 47 11.38 -4.66 -3.43
C ARG A 47 10.54 -3.70 -4.26
N LEU A 48 10.07 -4.15 -5.42
CA LEU A 48 9.24 -3.35 -6.32
C LEU A 48 7.92 -2.95 -5.64
N TRP A 49 7.29 -3.88 -4.92
CA TRP A 49 6.10 -3.59 -4.14
C TRP A 49 6.34 -2.55 -3.05
N PHE A 50 7.45 -2.67 -2.32
CA PHE A 50 7.85 -1.70 -1.30
C PHE A 50 8.10 -0.31 -1.89
N GLU A 51 8.86 -0.22 -2.99
CA GLU A 51 9.15 1.05 -3.67
C GLU A 51 7.86 1.72 -4.17
N ARG A 52 6.96 0.97 -4.82
CA ARG A 52 5.66 1.48 -5.29
C ARG A 52 4.79 2.01 -4.16
N MET A 53 4.72 1.28 -3.04
CA MET A 53 3.98 1.69 -1.85
C MET A 53 4.59 2.93 -1.19
N ARG A 54 5.92 3.05 -1.23
CA ARG A 54 6.66 4.21 -0.72
C ARG A 54 6.42 5.45 -1.58
N GLU A 55 6.54 5.33 -2.91
CA GLU A 55 6.29 6.43 -3.84
C GLU A 55 4.88 6.99 -3.73
N ARG A 56 3.89 6.11 -3.52
CA ARG A 56 2.50 6.52 -3.29
C ARG A 56 2.25 7.10 -1.90
N GLY A 57 3.17 6.93 -0.95
CA GLY A 57 2.98 7.31 0.46
C GLY A 57 1.93 6.47 1.18
N TRP A 58 1.62 5.26 0.68
CA TRP A 58 0.55 4.41 1.21
C TRP A 58 0.97 3.57 2.44
N PHE A 59 2.23 3.67 2.86
CA PHE A 59 2.65 3.23 4.20
C PHE A 59 2.01 4.09 5.29
N ALA A 60 1.91 5.40 5.05
CA ALA A 60 1.27 6.36 5.94
C ALA A 60 0.32 7.27 5.14
N PRO A 61 -0.83 6.74 4.66
CA PRO A 61 -1.69 7.48 3.75
C PRO A 61 -2.24 8.77 4.36
N GLY A 62 -2.41 8.82 5.69
CA GLY A 62 -2.88 10.01 6.41
C GLY A 62 -1.80 11.01 6.82
N TRP A 63 -0.51 10.69 6.68
CA TRP A 63 0.56 11.62 7.05
C TRP A 63 0.74 12.70 5.98
N PRO A 64 1.15 13.93 6.34
CA PRO A 64 1.45 14.97 5.36
C PRO A 64 2.55 14.52 4.39
N ARG A 65 2.46 14.99 3.13
CA ARG A 65 3.49 14.72 2.10
C ARG A 65 4.88 15.20 2.50
N ALA A 66 4.97 16.27 3.30
CA ALA A 66 6.21 16.78 3.85
C ALA A 66 7.00 15.74 4.67
N TYR A 67 6.32 14.73 5.21
CA TYR A 67 6.92 13.61 5.96
C TYR A 67 6.94 12.30 5.17
N GLY A 68 6.77 12.34 3.85
CA GLY A 68 6.72 11.15 2.99
C GLY A 68 5.40 10.37 3.06
N GLY A 69 4.34 10.97 3.64
CA GLY A 69 3.01 10.38 3.69
C GLY A 69 2.17 10.64 2.44
N GLY A 70 1.03 9.95 2.34
CA GLY A 70 0.12 10.09 1.19
C GLY A 70 -0.62 11.43 1.12
N GLY A 71 -0.65 12.20 2.22
CA GLY A 71 -1.39 13.47 2.31
C GLY A 71 -2.90 13.31 2.15
N LEU A 72 -3.43 12.10 2.35
CA LEU A 72 -4.84 11.80 2.17
C LEU A 72 -5.63 12.20 3.42
N GLY A 73 -6.78 12.82 3.22
CA GLY A 73 -7.72 13.05 4.31
C GLY A 73 -8.20 11.73 4.95
N PRO A 74 -8.71 11.76 6.18
CA PRO A 74 -9.02 10.56 6.97
C PRO A 74 -9.96 9.57 6.28
N LYS A 75 -10.94 10.07 5.50
CA LYS A 75 -11.84 9.23 4.69
C LYS A 75 -11.08 8.45 3.60
N LYS A 76 -10.20 9.12 2.85
CA LYS A 76 -9.40 8.51 1.78
C LYS A 76 -8.35 7.55 2.35
N ALA A 77 -7.71 7.92 3.46
CA ALA A 77 -6.77 7.03 4.17
C ALA A 77 -7.45 5.75 4.64
N ARG A 78 -8.68 5.83 5.17
CA ARG A 78 -9.46 4.65 5.58
C ARG A 78 -9.82 3.76 4.39
N ILE A 79 -10.12 4.32 3.23
CA ILE A 79 -10.38 3.54 2.00
C ILE A 79 -9.13 2.77 1.57
N VAL A 80 -7.95 3.41 1.57
CA VAL A 80 -6.69 2.72 1.25
C VAL A 80 -6.44 1.56 2.19
N GLN A 81 -6.66 1.74 3.49
CA GLN A 81 -6.50 0.65 4.48
C GLN A 81 -7.49 -0.49 4.25
N GLN A 82 -8.76 -0.18 3.95
CA GLN A 82 -9.78 -1.18 3.64
C GLN A 82 -9.44 -1.98 2.38
N GLU A 83 -9.04 -1.31 1.29
CA GLU A 83 -8.69 -2.01 0.05
C GLU A 83 -7.35 -2.76 0.18
N LYS A 84 -6.42 -2.32 1.05
CA LYS A 84 -5.18 -3.06 1.36
C LYS A 84 -5.47 -4.42 2.01
N GLY A 85 -6.34 -4.45 3.02
CA GLY A 85 -6.69 -5.66 3.78
C GLY A 85 -7.70 -6.58 3.08
N ARG A 86 -8.26 -6.14 1.94
CA ARG A 86 -9.21 -6.95 1.18
C ARG A 86 -8.49 -8.09 0.44
N PRO A 87 -8.91 -9.35 0.62
CA PRO A 87 -8.37 -10.46 -0.17
C PRO A 87 -8.70 -10.25 -1.65
N ARG A 88 -7.67 -10.30 -2.49
CA ARG A 88 -7.77 -10.17 -3.95
C ARG A 88 -7.83 -11.58 -4.52
N ARG A 89 -9.04 -12.07 -4.80
CA ARG A 89 -9.28 -13.34 -5.49
C ARG A 89 -9.22 -13.12 -7.00
#